data_AF-A0AAN6RJI4-F1
#
_entry.id   AF-A0AAN6RJI4-F1
#
_cell.length_a   1.000
_cell.length_b   1.000
_cell.length_c   1.000
_cell.angle_alpha   90.00
_cell.angle_beta   90.00
_cell.angle_gamma   90.00
#
_symmetry.space_group_name_H-M   'P 1'
#
loop_
_entity.id
_entity.type
_entity.pdbx_description
1 polymer ?
#
loop_
_entity_poly.entity_id
_entity_poly.type
_entity_poly.pdbx_seq_one_letter_code
_entity_poly.pdbx_strand_id
1 'polypeptide(L)'
;MLRKRRHMNPDTAIITIPVTTAICSMACVAYMQAGSLRKSLTLRQSMALADRGWMSPGILNSYTHSGSLPLLCALALTLIGSISQILQNAFVEHESILARGYKSASVTGTYVNDIPNLVGGQVSDFSDRSNEGNRMMKLRNLLESPYSSDDDAKNWGDPYKDADYSMSDDENALTHGNIYSPLPSSFSKNAFPIAQYAPRMNSSVIYVNITENEFKENCRNETDNGGFYAKYGVDTESLRFKFEACMPTDLRNTPWKVTRDRQDITEKLYLGLGLYGISGASLDMVYWKLEVGTSLGYFELPSEQNNNKPGRLLDKDPLAPGSAQIKEGIYRRADNVSYFGNDTLSQETNIGPLASVALALFGRWSFVESRMSDPSRFILPYDYLEDGIYPTGTRDCVYKFPMGNWENYVSQKCVSHWESLDERDVYTQVRTYLKPFYSDTTFKYELQTNLNHAIYMANKLWLGGTYPRGSHAQLAVAFDAGIPVIKPKISLAGMIVGSIFLAAHLLGLLLLAIYVFMMKPWSDTMGAEVMLKMGMVYSDTLAQSQTKKEWKETLNNLPGYIGDEKPNEQVGRLGLGAAAGLSRRKGRQFEVLK
;
A
#
# COMPACT_ATOMS: atom_id res chain seq x y z
N MET A 1 -25.77 11.47 -20.32
CA MET A 1 -26.07 12.87 -19.96
C MET A 1 -24.80 13.54 -19.44
N LEU A 2 -24.34 14.56 -20.17
CA LEU A 2 -23.32 15.58 -19.82
C LEU A 2 -22.07 15.13 -19.06
N ARG A 3 -21.09 14.57 -19.79
CA ARG A 3 -19.69 14.47 -19.37
C ARG A 3 -19.07 15.88 -19.41
N LYS A 4 -19.34 16.70 -18.40
CA LYS A 4 -18.70 18.00 -18.20
C LYS A 4 -17.25 17.73 -17.78
N ARG A 5 -16.33 17.61 -18.76
CA ARG A 5 -14.90 17.81 -18.51
C ARG A 5 -14.80 19.14 -17.78
N ARG A 6 -14.45 19.12 -16.49
CA ARG A 6 -13.86 20.29 -15.84
C ARG A 6 -12.48 20.47 -16.47
N HIS A 7 -12.46 21.06 -17.66
CA HIS A 7 -11.37 21.96 -17.96
C HIS A 7 -11.47 23.04 -16.89
N MET A 8 -10.42 23.20 -16.09
CA MET A 8 -10.28 24.40 -15.27
C MET A 8 -10.28 25.54 -16.29
N ASN A 9 -11.37 26.29 -16.27
CA ASN A 9 -11.83 27.08 -17.40
C ASN A 9 -10.80 28.18 -17.78
N PRO A 10 -10.45 28.35 -19.06
CA PRO A 10 -9.90 29.63 -19.53
C PRO A 10 -10.85 30.81 -19.27
N ASP A 11 -12.12 30.55 -18.92
CA ASP A 11 -13.16 31.54 -18.65
C ASP A 11 -12.86 32.50 -17.47
N THR A 12 -12.07 32.12 -16.46
CA THR A 12 -11.73 33.03 -15.34
C THR A 12 -10.72 34.10 -15.76
N ALA A 13 -9.76 33.74 -16.63
CA ALA A 13 -8.85 34.69 -17.26
C ALA A 13 -9.60 35.64 -18.21
N ILE A 14 -10.65 35.14 -18.89
CA ILE A 14 -11.51 35.93 -19.79
C ILE A 14 -12.26 37.04 -19.04
N ILE A 15 -12.60 36.87 -17.76
CA ILE A 15 -13.34 37.88 -16.98
C ILE A 15 -12.40 38.86 -16.25
N THR A 16 -11.21 38.41 -15.83
CA THR A 16 -10.30 39.23 -15.02
C THR A 16 -9.84 40.49 -15.77
N ILE A 17 -9.46 40.37 -17.05
CA ILE A 17 -8.94 41.49 -17.84
C ILE A 17 -10.02 42.58 -18.08
N PRO A 18 -11.25 42.26 -18.54
CA PRO A 18 -12.31 43.25 -18.71
C PRO A 18 -12.71 43.96 -17.41
N VAL A 19 -12.84 43.22 -16.30
CA VAL A 19 -13.24 43.80 -15.00
C VAL A 19 -12.17 44.73 -14.46
N THR A 20 -10.90 44.30 -14.49
CA THR A 20 -9.77 45.13 -14.07
C THR A 20 -9.70 46.40 -14.91
N THR A 21 -9.86 46.26 -16.23
CA THR A 21 -9.83 47.38 -17.18
C THR A 21 -10.97 48.37 -16.93
N ALA A 22 -12.18 47.89 -16.66
CA ALA A 22 -13.33 48.74 -16.35
C ALA A 22 -13.09 49.56 -15.07
N ILE A 23 -12.72 48.91 -13.97
CA ILE A 23 -12.47 49.59 -12.69
C ILE A 23 -11.31 50.59 -12.80
N CYS A 24 -10.21 50.22 -13.47
CA CYS A 24 -9.10 51.14 -13.73
C CYS A 24 -9.55 52.35 -14.56
N SER A 25 -10.36 52.14 -15.62
CA SER A 25 -10.85 53.26 -16.45
C SER A 25 -11.73 54.25 -15.67
N MET A 26 -12.54 53.76 -14.72
CA MET A 26 -13.33 54.59 -13.80
C MET A 26 -12.44 55.35 -12.82
N ALA A 27 -11.43 54.66 -12.27
CA ALA A 27 -10.46 55.26 -11.35
C ALA A 27 -9.63 56.37 -12.00
N CYS A 28 -9.32 56.24 -13.31
CA CYS A 28 -8.64 57.30 -14.05
C CYS A 28 -9.47 58.60 -14.10
N VAL A 29 -10.78 58.52 -14.36
CA VAL A 29 -11.67 59.71 -14.32
C VAL A 29 -11.66 60.35 -12.93
N ALA A 30 -11.76 59.52 -11.89
CA ALA A 30 -11.69 59.99 -10.50
C ALA A 30 -10.34 60.67 -10.16
N TYR A 31 -9.23 60.18 -10.71
CA TYR A 31 -7.91 60.79 -10.57
C TYR A 31 -7.80 62.15 -11.28
N MET A 32 -8.36 62.27 -12.50
CA MET A 32 -8.33 63.50 -13.28
C MET A 32 -9.06 64.67 -12.62
N GLN A 33 -10.00 64.41 -11.69
CA GLN A 33 -10.78 65.43 -11.01
C GLN A 33 -10.33 65.73 -9.58
N ALA A 34 -9.58 64.83 -8.93
CA ALA A 34 -9.38 64.87 -7.48
C ALA A 34 -7.94 65.16 -7.05
N GLY A 35 -7.79 66.06 -6.07
CA GLY A 35 -6.52 66.30 -5.35
C GLY A 35 -5.54 67.24 -6.06
N SER A 36 -4.38 67.45 -5.43
CA SER A 36 -3.27 68.24 -5.98
C SER A 36 -2.47 67.49 -7.05
N LEU A 37 -2.40 66.15 -6.94
CA LEU A 37 -1.66 65.26 -7.84
C LEU A 37 -2.23 65.19 -9.27
N ARG A 38 -3.46 65.67 -9.50
CA ARG A 38 -4.02 65.77 -10.85
C ARG A 38 -3.33 66.84 -11.70
N LYS A 39 -2.75 67.88 -11.07
CA LYS A 39 -2.20 69.04 -11.77
C LYS A 39 -0.97 68.71 -12.62
N SER A 40 -0.36 67.55 -12.38
CA SER A 40 0.77 67.03 -13.16
C SER A 40 0.34 66.26 -14.41
N LEU A 41 -0.97 66.06 -14.64
CA LEU A 41 -1.46 65.26 -15.76
C LEU A 41 -1.53 66.10 -17.03
N THR A 42 -0.82 65.69 -18.07
CA THR A 42 -0.85 66.33 -19.40
C THR A 42 -1.96 65.74 -20.26
N LEU A 43 -2.35 66.46 -21.31
CA LEU A 43 -3.36 65.98 -22.27
C LEU A 43 -2.89 64.70 -22.95
N ARG A 44 -1.60 64.59 -23.29
CA ARG A 44 -1.00 63.36 -23.83
C ARG A 44 -1.13 62.15 -22.89
N GLN A 45 -0.87 62.33 -21.59
CA GLN A 45 -1.03 61.26 -20.59
C GLN A 45 -2.50 60.86 -20.44
N SER A 46 -3.42 61.81 -20.59
CA SER A 46 -4.85 61.56 -20.55
C SER A 46 -5.32 60.76 -21.76
N MET A 47 -4.84 61.10 -22.96
CA MET A 47 -5.09 60.29 -24.15
C MET A 47 -4.57 58.86 -23.99
N ALA A 48 -3.36 58.69 -23.43
CA ALA A 48 -2.79 57.37 -23.17
C ALA A 48 -3.61 56.53 -22.16
N LEU A 49 -4.26 57.18 -21.18
CA LEU A 49 -5.17 56.52 -20.24
C LEU A 49 -6.51 56.13 -20.90
N ALA A 50 -7.06 56.97 -21.77
CA ALA A 50 -8.30 56.68 -22.49
C ALA A 50 -8.14 55.53 -23.50
N ASP A 51 -6.98 55.43 -24.14
CA ASP A 51 -6.63 54.34 -25.06
C ASP A 51 -6.33 53.01 -24.34
N ARG A 52 -6.53 52.94 -23.01
CA ARG A 52 -6.17 51.80 -22.16
C ARG A 52 -4.69 51.41 -22.34
N GLY A 53 -3.83 52.42 -22.47
CA GLY A 53 -2.43 52.28 -22.86
C GLY A 53 -1.55 51.45 -21.93
N TRP A 54 -2.05 51.11 -20.74
CA TRP A 54 -1.38 50.16 -19.82
C TRP A 54 -1.31 48.73 -20.37
N MET A 55 -2.07 48.38 -21.41
CA MET A 55 -1.93 47.08 -22.12
C MET A 55 -1.26 47.20 -23.50
N SER A 56 -0.88 48.41 -23.94
CA SER A 56 -0.34 48.64 -25.28
C SER A 56 1.20 48.69 -25.27
N PRO A 57 1.89 47.78 -26.00
CA PRO A 57 3.35 47.79 -26.08
C PRO A 57 3.93 49.13 -26.57
N GLY A 58 3.24 49.81 -27.49
CA GLY A 58 3.70 51.09 -28.04
C GLY A 58 3.67 52.25 -27.04
N ILE A 59 2.69 52.27 -26.13
CA ILE A 59 2.57 53.30 -25.10
C ILE A 59 3.54 53.02 -23.95
N LEU A 60 3.76 51.74 -23.61
CA LEU A 60 4.77 51.32 -22.64
C LEU A 60 6.21 51.61 -23.11
N ASN A 61 6.50 51.46 -24.41
CA ASN A 61 7.82 51.81 -24.95
C ASN A 61 8.08 53.33 -24.96
N SER A 62 7.02 54.16 -24.91
CA SER A 62 7.08 55.62 -24.82
C SER A 62 6.79 56.14 -23.40
N TYR A 63 7.05 55.32 -22.35
CA TYR A 63 6.67 55.62 -20.96
C TYR A 63 7.25 56.95 -20.44
N THR A 64 8.45 57.34 -20.87
CA THR A 64 9.09 58.61 -20.47
C THR A 64 8.26 59.85 -20.80
N HIS A 65 7.37 59.79 -21.79
CA HIS A 65 6.54 60.92 -22.22
C HIS A 65 5.04 60.73 -21.96
N SER A 66 4.57 59.48 -21.83
CA SER A 66 3.15 59.14 -21.65
C SER A 66 2.83 58.55 -20.27
N GLY A 67 3.85 58.35 -19.43
CA GLY A 67 3.72 57.72 -18.12
C GLY A 67 3.00 58.61 -17.12
N SER A 68 2.08 58.03 -16.35
CA SER A 68 1.40 58.67 -15.22
C SER A 68 1.17 57.65 -14.10
N LEU A 69 0.98 58.13 -12.86
CA LEU A 69 0.69 57.27 -11.71
C LEU A 69 -0.52 56.33 -11.92
N PRO A 70 -1.68 56.79 -12.42
CA PRO A 70 -2.81 55.88 -12.71
C PRO A 70 -2.48 54.85 -13.80
N LEU A 71 -1.67 55.19 -14.80
CA LEU A 71 -1.23 54.25 -15.84
C LEU A 71 -0.38 53.12 -15.22
N LEU A 72 0.54 53.47 -14.30
CA LEU A 72 1.39 52.49 -13.61
C LEU A 72 0.57 51.59 -12.67
N CYS A 73 -0.39 52.15 -11.93
CA CYS A 73 -1.26 51.37 -11.05
C CYS A 73 -2.13 50.38 -11.84
N ALA A 74 -2.68 50.82 -12.98
CA ALA A 74 -3.46 49.96 -13.86
C ALA A 74 -2.59 48.84 -14.46
N LEU A 75 -1.38 49.16 -14.91
CA LEU A 75 -0.41 48.17 -15.39
C LEU A 75 -0.08 47.14 -14.30
N ALA A 76 0.30 47.59 -13.10
CA ALA A 76 0.66 46.71 -12.00
C ALA A 76 -0.48 45.76 -11.62
N LEU A 77 -1.72 46.25 -11.54
CA LEU A 77 -2.88 45.42 -11.23
C LEU A 77 -3.19 44.38 -12.31
N THR A 78 -3.08 44.76 -13.59
CA THR A 78 -3.26 43.83 -14.71
C THR A 78 -2.17 42.75 -14.76
N LEU A 79 -0.92 43.11 -14.42
CA LEU A 79 0.19 42.16 -14.32
C LEU A 79 0.00 41.18 -13.16
N ILE A 80 -0.35 41.67 -11.96
CA ILE A 80 -0.60 40.82 -10.79
C ILE A 80 -1.75 39.85 -11.08
N GLY A 81 -2.85 40.33 -11.68
CA GLY A 81 -3.97 39.48 -12.07
C GLY A 81 -3.59 38.43 -13.11
N SER A 82 -2.79 38.80 -14.12
CA SER A 82 -2.32 37.86 -15.15
C SER A 82 -1.37 36.81 -14.59
N ILE A 83 -0.41 37.21 -13.75
CA ILE A 83 0.52 36.31 -13.07
C ILE A 83 -0.24 35.34 -12.17
N SER A 84 -1.25 35.81 -11.45
CA SER A 84 -2.10 34.95 -10.61
C SER A 84 -2.74 33.81 -11.41
N GLN A 85 -3.23 34.08 -12.63
CA GLN A 85 -3.85 33.05 -13.47
C GLN A 85 -2.82 32.04 -14.01
N ILE A 86 -1.64 32.51 -14.42
CA ILE A 86 -0.56 31.65 -14.90
C ILE A 86 -0.08 30.72 -13.77
N LEU A 87 0.15 31.27 -12.57
CA LEU A 87 0.59 30.50 -11.40
C LEU A 87 -0.46 29.46 -10.99
N GLN A 88 -1.75 29.81 -11.03
CA GLN A 88 -2.82 28.86 -10.73
C GLN A 88 -2.84 27.67 -11.70
N ASN A 89 -2.51 27.86 -12.98
CA ASN A 89 -2.42 26.76 -13.94
C ASN A 89 -1.10 25.98 -13.82
N ALA A 90 0.01 26.67 -13.53
CA ALA A 90 1.33 26.06 -13.41
C ALA A 90 1.47 25.16 -12.17
N PHE A 91 0.73 25.45 -11.09
CA PHE A 91 0.77 24.68 -9.84
C PHE A 91 -0.20 23.48 -9.79
N VAL A 92 -1.01 23.26 -10.82
CA VAL A 92 -1.84 22.05 -10.90
C VAL A 92 -1.01 20.91 -11.46
N GLU A 93 -0.57 20.02 -10.59
CA GLU A 93 -0.06 18.72 -10.99
C GLU A 93 -1.21 17.74 -11.22
N HIS A 94 -0.94 16.69 -11.97
CA HIS A 94 -1.90 15.65 -12.28
C HIS A 94 -1.38 14.31 -11.76
N GLU A 95 -2.11 13.70 -10.82
CA GLU A 95 -1.85 12.33 -10.37
C GLU A 95 -2.90 11.39 -10.98
N SER A 96 -2.46 10.25 -11.52
CA SER A 96 -3.37 9.17 -11.93
C SER A 96 -3.76 8.35 -10.71
N ILE A 97 -5.05 8.28 -10.42
CA ILE A 97 -5.62 7.41 -9.40
C ILE A 97 -6.55 6.38 -10.04
N LEU A 98 -6.63 5.17 -9.51
CA LEU A 98 -7.62 4.19 -9.96
C LEU A 98 -8.99 4.50 -9.36
N ALA A 99 -9.96 4.82 -10.20
CA ALA A 99 -11.35 5.01 -9.80
C ALA A 99 -12.20 3.77 -10.15
N ARG A 100 -13.30 3.59 -9.43
CA ARG A 100 -14.22 2.46 -9.63
C ARG A 100 -14.76 2.39 -11.06
N GLY A 101 -14.82 1.18 -11.63
CA GLY A 101 -15.53 0.93 -12.88
C GLY A 101 -17.05 1.12 -12.70
N TYR A 102 -17.67 2.00 -13.49
CA TYR A 102 -19.12 2.30 -13.39
C TYR A 102 -20.03 1.12 -13.79
N LYS A 103 -19.49 0.07 -14.42
CA LYS A 103 -20.23 -1.16 -14.67
C LYS A 103 -19.91 -2.17 -13.58
N SER A 104 -20.96 -2.72 -12.98
CA SER A 104 -21.01 -3.99 -12.26
C SER A 104 -20.60 -5.18 -13.16
N ALA A 105 -19.55 -5.02 -13.96
CA ALA A 105 -18.94 -6.07 -14.75
C ALA A 105 -18.23 -6.99 -13.76
N SER A 106 -18.97 -8.03 -13.36
CA SER A 106 -18.53 -9.15 -12.53
C SER A 106 -17.54 -8.75 -11.44
N VAL A 107 -18.05 -8.40 -10.25
CA VAL A 107 -17.30 -8.65 -9.03
C VAL A 107 -16.92 -10.13 -9.07
N THR A 108 -15.74 -10.43 -9.58
CA THR A 108 -15.24 -11.80 -9.67
C THR A 108 -14.71 -12.07 -8.28
N GLY A 109 -15.63 -12.51 -7.42
CA GLY A 109 -15.29 -12.88 -6.06
C GLY A 109 -14.44 -14.14 -6.10
N THR A 110 -13.25 -14.07 -5.51
CA THR A 110 -12.58 -15.28 -5.06
C THR A 110 -13.09 -15.65 -3.67
N TYR A 111 -12.95 -16.91 -3.30
CA TYR A 111 -13.42 -17.42 -2.01
C TYR A 111 -12.21 -17.87 -1.19
N VAL A 112 -12.16 -17.42 0.05
CA VAL A 112 -11.17 -17.86 1.05
C VAL A 112 -11.89 -18.54 2.21
N ASN A 113 -11.21 -19.40 2.95
CA ASN A 113 -11.83 -20.07 4.10
C ASN A 113 -12.10 -19.11 5.25
N ASP A 114 -13.17 -19.35 6.02
CA ASP A 114 -13.45 -18.61 7.25
C ASP A 114 -12.97 -19.41 8.47
N ILE A 115 -12.19 -18.79 9.37
CA ILE A 115 -11.54 -19.47 10.51
C ILE A 115 -12.53 -20.19 11.44
N PRO A 116 -13.66 -19.58 11.88
CA PRO A 116 -14.62 -20.27 12.72
C PRO A 116 -15.20 -21.53 12.06
N ASN A 117 -15.34 -21.53 10.73
CA ASN A 117 -15.85 -22.68 10.00
C ASN A 117 -14.78 -23.76 9.81
N LEU A 118 -13.50 -23.37 9.71
CA LEU A 118 -12.38 -24.31 9.73
C LEU A 118 -12.27 -25.03 11.08
N VAL A 119 -12.38 -24.29 12.18
CA VAL A 119 -12.20 -24.83 13.54
C VAL A 119 -13.47 -25.51 14.07
N GLY A 120 -14.63 -24.90 13.83
CA GLY A 120 -15.92 -25.30 14.38
C GLY A 120 -16.79 -26.14 13.44
N GLY A 121 -16.34 -26.38 12.19
CA GLY A 121 -17.01 -27.29 11.27
C GLY A 121 -17.08 -28.68 11.88
N GLN A 122 -18.28 -29.15 12.22
CA GLN A 122 -18.44 -30.52 12.68
C GLN A 122 -18.06 -31.47 11.53
N VAL A 123 -17.07 -32.32 11.81
CA VAL A 123 -16.82 -33.55 11.07
C VAL A 123 -17.94 -34.53 11.41
N SER A 124 -19.12 -34.30 10.84
CA SER A 124 -20.30 -35.14 11.06
C SER A 124 -20.30 -36.40 10.21
N ASP A 125 -19.46 -36.47 9.15
CA ASP A 125 -19.37 -37.63 8.27
C ASP A 125 -17.99 -38.33 8.34
N PHE A 126 -18.04 -39.66 8.23
CA PHE A 126 -16.87 -40.55 8.13
C PHE A 126 -15.94 -40.16 6.95
N SER A 127 -16.47 -39.49 5.92
CA SER A 127 -15.72 -38.96 4.79
C SER A 127 -14.78 -37.80 5.16
N ASP A 128 -15.10 -36.99 6.18
CA ASP A 128 -14.28 -35.84 6.57
C ASP A 128 -13.13 -36.19 7.53
N ARG A 129 -13.24 -37.27 8.33
CA ARG A 129 -12.07 -37.81 9.08
C ARG A 129 -11.02 -38.41 8.14
N SER A 130 -11.46 -39.00 7.03
CA SER A 130 -10.55 -39.44 5.96
C SER A 130 -9.78 -38.26 5.36
N ASN A 131 -10.38 -37.06 5.34
CA ASN A 131 -9.74 -35.85 4.81
C ASN A 131 -8.59 -35.34 5.68
N GLU A 132 -8.61 -35.49 7.00
CA GLU A 132 -7.49 -35.12 7.89
C GLU A 132 -6.32 -36.11 7.80
N GLY A 133 -6.62 -37.42 7.77
CA GLY A 133 -5.60 -38.43 7.42
C GLY A 133 -4.97 -38.14 6.05
N ASN A 134 -5.78 -37.68 5.09
CA ASN A 134 -5.30 -37.20 3.80
C ASN A 134 -4.46 -35.91 3.91
N ARG A 135 -4.71 -35.01 4.86
CA ARG A 135 -3.87 -33.82 5.09
C ARG A 135 -2.49 -34.22 5.61
N MET A 136 -2.41 -35.15 6.56
CA MET A 136 -1.14 -35.66 7.06
C MET A 136 -0.33 -36.36 5.96
N MET A 137 -0.98 -37.15 5.11
CA MET A 137 -0.34 -37.78 3.95
C MET A 137 0.10 -36.74 2.90
N LYS A 138 -0.71 -35.71 2.64
CA LYS A 138 -0.31 -34.59 1.78
C LYS A 138 0.88 -33.84 2.36
N LEU A 139 0.93 -33.64 3.68
CA LEU A 139 2.06 -33.00 4.35
C LEU A 139 3.33 -33.81 4.13
N ARG A 140 3.30 -35.12 4.37
CA ARG A 140 4.45 -36.01 4.09
C ARG A 140 4.93 -35.92 2.64
N ASN A 141 4.01 -36.00 1.68
CA ASN A 141 4.35 -35.85 0.26
C ASN A 141 4.94 -34.47 -0.08
N LEU A 142 4.45 -33.39 0.56
CA LEU A 142 5.03 -32.06 0.42
C LEU A 142 6.43 -31.97 1.06
N LEU A 143 6.66 -32.66 2.18
CA LEU A 143 7.97 -32.71 2.83
C LEU A 143 9.02 -33.47 2.01
N GLU A 144 8.61 -34.41 1.17
CA GLU A 144 9.50 -35.12 0.23
C GLU A 144 9.67 -34.36 -1.11
N SER A 145 8.92 -33.28 -1.30
CA SER A 145 8.87 -32.52 -2.55
C SER A 145 10.11 -31.64 -2.78
N PRO A 146 10.46 -31.31 -4.03
CA PRO A 146 11.49 -30.31 -4.31
C PRO A 146 11.06 -28.84 -4.11
N TYR A 147 9.77 -28.55 -3.93
CA TYR A 147 9.28 -27.16 -3.87
C TYR A 147 9.74 -26.44 -2.60
N SER A 148 10.26 -25.21 -2.75
CA SER A 148 10.53 -24.31 -1.62
C SER A 148 9.28 -23.54 -1.19
N SER A 149 9.28 -23.00 0.04
CA SER A 149 8.24 -22.08 0.50
C SER A 149 8.29 -20.72 -0.24
N ASP A 150 9.48 -20.32 -0.71
CA ASP A 150 9.69 -19.07 -1.48
C ASP A 150 9.08 -19.12 -2.88
N ASP A 151 8.96 -20.30 -3.47
CA ASP A 151 8.36 -20.50 -4.80
C ASP A 151 6.83 -20.40 -4.76
N ASP A 152 6.23 -20.37 -3.57
CA ASP A 152 4.79 -20.32 -3.41
C ASP A 152 4.29 -18.87 -3.52
N ALA A 153 3.55 -18.57 -4.58
CA ALA A 153 2.92 -17.27 -4.77
C ALA A 153 1.98 -16.86 -3.61
N LYS A 154 1.59 -17.81 -2.75
CA LYS A 154 0.76 -17.60 -1.54
C LYS A 154 1.57 -17.32 -0.27
N ASN A 155 2.90 -17.29 -0.37
CA ASN A 155 3.75 -16.83 0.70
C ASN A 155 3.72 -15.29 0.76
N TRP A 156 3.25 -14.75 1.89
CA TRP A 156 3.22 -13.32 2.20
C TRP A 156 4.42 -12.88 3.03
N GLY A 157 5.37 -13.78 3.23
CA GLY A 157 6.69 -13.51 3.75
C GLY A 157 7.57 -12.79 2.75
N ASP A 158 8.62 -12.14 3.25
CA ASP A 158 9.71 -11.72 2.37
C ASP A 158 10.43 -12.97 1.85
N PRO A 159 10.64 -13.10 0.53
CA PRO A 159 11.40 -14.20 -0.03
C PRO A 159 12.80 -14.18 0.57
N TYR A 160 13.35 -15.36 0.85
CA TYR A 160 14.74 -15.50 1.24
C TYR A 160 15.62 -14.86 0.16
N LYS A 161 16.21 -13.69 0.47
CA LYS A 161 17.25 -13.12 -0.39
C LYS A 161 18.48 -13.97 -0.16
N ASP A 162 18.91 -14.65 -1.21
CA ASP A 162 20.15 -15.41 -1.27
C ASP A 162 21.24 -14.76 -0.42
N ALA A 163 21.88 -15.62 0.37
CA ALA A 163 23.10 -15.36 1.08
C ALA A 163 24.14 -14.78 0.12
N ASP A 164 24.25 -13.45 0.09
CA ASP A 164 25.55 -12.85 -0.19
C ASP A 164 26.44 -13.32 0.96
N TYR A 165 27.42 -14.13 0.61
CA TYR A 165 28.21 -14.96 1.50
C TYR A 165 29.05 -14.07 2.43
N SER A 166 28.45 -13.54 3.49
CA SER A 166 29.16 -13.08 4.67
C SER A 166 28.44 -13.64 5.88
N MET A 167 29.11 -14.55 6.60
CA MET A 167 28.80 -14.91 7.98
C MET A 167 28.75 -13.62 8.80
N SER A 168 27.59 -12.97 8.88
CA SER A 168 27.30 -11.97 9.90
C SER A 168 26.25 -12.56 10.81
N ASP A 169 26.58 -12.56 12.10
CA ASP A 169 25.81 -13.00 13.27
C ASP A 169 24.48 -12.25 13.47
N ASP A 170 23.69 -12.05 12.43
CA ASP A 170 22.36 -11.50 12.58
C ASP A 170 21.39 -12.62 12.96
N GLU A 171 21.19 -12.78 14.27
CA GLU A 171 20.07 -13.54 14.88
C GLU A 171 18.68 -13.12 14.31
N ASN A 172 18.62 -11.97 13.62
CA ASN A 172 17.43 -11.45 12.95
C ASN A 172 17.17 -12.01 11.54
N ALA A 173 18.08 -12.83 10.99
CA ALA A 173 17.87 -13.49 9.70
C ALA A 173 16.84 -14.65 9.77
N LEU A 174 16.38 -15.03 10.97
CA LEU A 174 15.53 -16.21 11.21
C LEU A 174 14.02 -15.93 11.21
N THR A 175 13.59 -14.69 10.94
CA THR A 175 12.17 -14.29 10.89
C THR A 175 11.59 -14.18 9.48
N HIS A 176 12.28 -14.70 8.46
CA HIS A 176 11.80 -14.67 7.09
C HIS A 176 10.67 -15.70 6.87
N GLY A 177 9.44 -15.19 6.82
CA GLY A 177 8.46 -15.56 5.81
C GLY A 177 7.64 -16.85 5.93
N ASN A 178 7.37 -17.40 7.12
CA ASN A 178 6.35 -18.48 7.26
C ASN A 178 4.91 -17.92 7.27
N ILE A 179 4.62 -16.97 6.38
CA ILE A 179 3.35 -16.26 6.36
C ILE A 179 2.49 -16.82 5.23
N TYR A 180 1.51 -17.64 5.57
CA TYR A 180 0.61 -18.23 4.60
C TYR A 180 -0.75 -17.53 4.60
N SER A 181 -1.28 -17.27 3.40
CA SER A 181 -2.68 -16.91 3.18
C SER A 181 -3.19 -17.60 1.91
N PRO A 182 -4.49 -17.97 1.81
CA PRO A 182 -5.03 -18.64 0.63
C PRO A 182 -4.93 -17.85 -0.68
N LEU A 183 -4.74 -16.52 -0.58
CA LEU A 183 -4.58 -15.60 -1.70
C LEU A 183 -3.09 -15.36 -2.01
N PRO A 184 -2.72 -15.14 -3.29
CA PRO A 184 -1.34 -14.83 -3.62
C PRO A 184 -0.90 -13.49 -3.02
N SER A 185 0.37 -13.34 -2.68
CA SER A 185 0.95 -12.11 -2.11
C SER A 185 0.90 -10.91 -3.05
N SER A 186 0.82 -11.17 -4.36
CA SER A 186 0.56 -10.16 -5.39
C SER A 186 -0.91 -9.71 -5.48
N PHE A 187 -1.82 -10.30 -4.71
CA PHE A 187 -3.24 -9.95 -4.73
C PHE A 187 -3.49 -8.58 -4.08
N SER A 188 -4.05 -7.65 -4.85
CA SER A 188 -4.59 -6.38 -4.37
C SER A 188 -6.06 -6.29 -4.74
N LYS A 189 -6.91 -5.70 -3.90
CA LYS A 189 -8.31 -5.37 -4.26
C LYS A 189 -8.41 -4.14 -5.18
N ASN A 190 -7.28 -3.52 -5.51
CA ASN A 190 -7.16 -2.35 -6.40
C ASN A 190 -8.16 -1.24 -6.02
N ALA A 191 -9.10 -0.90 -6.91
CA ALA A 191 -10.03 0.20 -6.74
C ALA A 191 -11.28 -0.15 -5.92
N PHE A 192 -11.36 -1.37 -5.37
CA PHE A 192 -12.54 -1.79 -4.61
C PHE A 192 -12.68 -0.96 -3.31
N PRO A 193 -13.83 -0.30 -3.10
CA PRO A 193 -13.94 0.79 -2.13
C PRO A 193 -14.06 0.35 -0.67
N ILE A 194 -14.37 -0.92 -0.42
CA ILE A 194 -14.58 -1.45 0.93
C ILE A 194 -13.31 -2.18 1.37
N ALA A 195 -12.91 -2.02 2.63
CA ALA A 195 -11.86 -2.84 3.23
C ALA A 195 -12.29 -4.31 3.18
N GLN A 196 -11.36 -5.18 2.79
CA GLN A 196 -11.63 -6.61 2.71
C GLN A 196 -10.52 -7.36 3.43
N TYR A 197 -10.93 -8.42 4.11
CA TYR A 197 -10.05 -9.18 4.98
C TYR A 197 -9.90 -10.62 4.48
N ALA A 198 -8.71 -11.17 4.68
CA ALA A 198 -8.41 -12.58 4.42
C ALA A 198 -7.74 -13.18 5.66
N PRO A 199 -7.91 -14.49 5.91
CA PRO A 199 -7.21 -15.15 6.99
C PRO A 199 -5.72 -15.32 6.65
N ARG A 200 -4.89 -15.36 7.68
CA ARG A 200 -3.44 -15.52 7.56
C ARG A 200 -2.92 -16.29 8.76
N MET A 201 -1.94 -17.15 8.51
CA MET A 201 -1.14 -17.80 9.55
C MET A 201 0.30 -17.28 9.48
N ASN A 202 0.85 -16.93 10.63
CA ASN A 202 2.25 -16.56 10.78
C ASN A 202 2.89 -17.46 11.83
N SER A 203 3.97 -18.15 11.49
CA SER A 203 4.68 -19.02 12.42
C SER A 203 6.14 -18.61 12.59
N SER A 204 6.64 -18.64 13.83
CA SER A 204 8.04 -18.46 14.15
C SER A 204 8.58 -19.70 14.86
N VAL A 205 9.71 -20.23 14.40
CA VAL A 205 10.37 -21.40 14.98
C VAL A 205 11.59 -20.96 15.76
N ILE A 206 11.69 -21.42 17.01
CA ILE A 206 12.84 -21.24 17.88
C ILE A 206 13.40 -22.62 18.19
N TYR A 207 14.71 -22.77 18.05
CA TYR A 207 15.40 -24.02 18.26
C TYR A 207 16.51 -23.83 19.30
N VAL A 208 16.48 -24.61 20.37
CA VAL A 208 17.31 -24.43 21.58
C VAL A 208 17.86 -25.77 22.06
N ASN A 209 19.16 -25.82 22.35
CA ASN A 209 19.77 -26.97 23.02
C ASN A 209 19.36 -27.01 24.49
N ILE A 210 19.03 -28.19 24.99
CA ILE A 210 18.59 -28.39 26.37
C ILE A 210 19.45 -29.43 27.06
N THR A 211 19.38 -29.46 28.38
CA THR A 211 20.08 -30.49 29.17
C THR A 211 19.30 -31.80 29.19
N GLU A 212 19.98 -32.92 29.46
CA GLU A 212 19.34 -34.22 29.65
C GLU A 212 18.28 -34.21 30.77
N ASN A 213 18.53 -33.44 31.83
CA ASN A 213 17.60 -33.29 32.94
C ASN A 213 16.31 -32.59 32.49
N GLU A 214 16.41 -31.46 31.77
CA GLU A 214 15.25 -30.76 31.19
C GLU A 214 14.49 -31.67 30.22
N PHE A 215 15.19 -32.46 29.42
CA PHE A 215 14.57 -33.43 28.51
C PHE A 215 13.77 -34.49 29.27
N LYS A 216 14.36 -35.17 30.27
CA LYS A 216 13.69 -36.23 31.03
C LYS A 216 12.50 -35.71 31.87
N GLU A 217 12.57 -34.46 32.31
CA GLU A 217 11.47 -33.82 33.03
C GLU A 217 10.26 -33.60 32.12
N ASN A 218 10.48 -33.11 30.90
CA ASN A 218 9.41 -32.66 29.99
C ASN A 218 9.05 -33.67 28.89
N CYS A 219 9.88 -34.69 28.67
CA CYS A 219 9.71 -35.69 27.62
C CYS A 219 9.48 -37.08 28.21
N ARG A 220 8.21 -37.40 28.44
CA ARG A 220 7.78 -38.69 28.99
C ARG A 220 6.83 -39.36 28.01
N ASN A 221 6.66 -40.67 28.15
CA ASN A 221 5.63 -41.39 27.41
C ASN A 221 4.26 -41.03 27.99
N GLU A 222 3.66 -39.98 27.46
CA GLU A 222 2.35 -39.45 27.86
C GLU A 222 1.26 -39.76 26.82
N THR A 223 1.46 -40.81 26.02
CA THR A 223 0.51 -41.19 24.98
C THR A 223 -0.90 -41.47 25.49
N ASP A 224 -1.03 -42.03 26.70
CA ASP A 224 -2.32 -42.23 27.36
C ASP A 224 -3.04 -40.91 27.71
N ASN A 225 -2.26 -39.85 27.95
CA ASN A 225 -2.75 -38.50 28.23
C ASN A 225 -2.94 -37.67 26.95
N GLY A 226 -2.80 -38.28 25.77
CA GLY A 226 -2.97 -37.61 24.48
C GLY A 226 -1.71 -36.90 23.96
N GLY A 227 -0.58 -37.04 24.65
CA GLY A 227 0.71 -36.54 24.19
C GLY A 227 1.28 -37.37 23.04
N PHE A 228 2.19 -36.78 22.27
CA PHE A 228 2.96 -37.51 21.26
C PHE A 228 4.24 -38.07 21.88
N TYR A 229 4.57 -39.33 21.60
CA TYR A 229 5.84 -39.94 21.95
C TYR A 229 6.27 -40.94 20.87
N ALA A 230 7.52 -40.85 20.44
CA ALA A 230 8.13 -41.77 19.50
C ALA A 230 9.55 -42.11 19.95
N LYS A 231 9.90 -43.39 19.86
CA LYS A 231 11.22 -43.90 20.25
C LYS A 231 11.68 -44.95 19.25
N TYR A 232 12.85 -44.71 18.67
CA TYR A 232 13.49 -45.58 17.70
C TYR A 232 14.93 -45.82 18.09
N GLY A 233 15.44 -47.02 17.86
CA GLY A 233 16.84 -47.29 18.10
C GLY A 233 17.26 -48.63 17.54
N VAL A 234 18.53 -48.69 17.19
CA VAL A 234 19.23 -49.90 16.76
C VAL A 234 20.47 -50.01 17.62
N ASP A 235 20.71 -51.20 18.17
CA ASP A 235 21.93 -51.51 18.91
C ASP A 235 22.56 -52.78 18.33
N THR A 236 23.38 -52.61 17.29
CA THR A 236 24.17 -53.68 16.67
C THR A 236 25.66 -53.38 16.79
N GLU A 237 26.53 -54.38 16.59
CA GLU A 237 27.99 -54.20 16.71
C GLU A 237 28.57 -53.13 15.76
N SER A 238 27.94 -52.90 14.60
CA SER A 238 28.43 -51.98 13.56
C SER A 238 27.58 -50.71 13.38
N LEU A 239 26.34 -50.68 13.88
CA LEU A 239 25.42 -49.56 13.76
C LEU A 239 24.64 -49.37 15.05
N ARG A 240 24.86 -48.24 15.72
CA ARG A 240 24.09 -47.85 16.91
C ARG A 240 23.57 -46.44 16.81
N PHE A 241 22.28 -46.29 17.04
CA PHE A 241 21.65 -44.99 17.25
C PHE A 241 20.42 -45.11 18.13
N LYS A 242 20.07 -44.01 18.78
CA LYS A 242 18.88 -43.90 19.61
C LYS A 242 18.23 -42.55 19.36
N PHE A 243 16.94 -42.54 19.07
CA PHE A 243 16.17 -41.34 18.82
C PHE A 243 14.88 -41.38 19.64
N GLU A 244 14.57 -40.28 20.32
CA GLU A 244 13.36 -40.07 21.10
C GLU A 244 12.77 -38.71 20.73
N ALA A 245 11.46 -38.65 20.50
CA ALA A 245 10.72 -37.44 20.19
C ALA A 245 9.41 -37.39 20.97
N CYS A 246 9.03 -36.24 21.50
CA CYS A 246 7.78 -36.12 22.22
C CYS A 246 7.19 -34.70 22.26
N MET A 247 5.88 -34.64 22.44
CA MET A 247 5.14 -33.42 22.76
C MET A 247 4.21 -33.71 23.94
N PRO A 248 4.38 -33.01 25.09
CA PRO A 248 3.59 -33.28 26.29
C PRO A 248 2.16 -32.73 26.22
N THR A 249 1.86 -31.85 25.26
CA THR A 249 0.52 -31.27 25.08
C THR A 249 -0.48 -32.33 24.62
N ASP A 250 -1.70 -32.33 25.18
CA ASP A 250 -2.79 -33.20 24.73
C ASP A 250 -3.24 -32.82 23.31
N LEU A 251 -2.86 -33.62 22.32
CA LEU A 251 -3.12 -33.40 20.90
C LEU A 251 -4.53 -33.85 20.47
N ARG A 252 -5.32 -34.47 21.36
CA ARG A 252 -6.70 -34.87 21.07
C ARG A 252 -7.66 -33.68 20.99
N ASN A 253 -7.25 -32.55 21.54
CA ASN A 253 -8.01 -31.31 21.51
C ASN A 253 -7.34 -30.31 20.57
N THR A 254 -8.12 -29.67 19.71
CA THR A 254 -7.58 -28.58 18.89
C THR A 254 -7.14 -27.42 19.80
N PRO A 255 -5.95 -26.84 19.58
CA PRO A 255 -5.51 -25.65 20.31
C PRO A 255 -6.26 -24.38 19.86
N TRP A 256 -7.04 -24.46 18.79
CA TRP A 256 -7.74 -23.34 18.19
C TRP A 256 -9.17 -23.21 18.75
N LYS A 257 -9.61 -21.96 18.93
CA LYS A 257 -10.96 -21.59 19.34
C LYS A 257 -11.78 -21.21 18.11
N VAL A 258 -13.09 -21.45 18.19
CA VAL A 258 -14.06 -21.06 17.16
C VAL A 258 -14.34 -19.55 17.26
N THR A 259 -13.43 -18.73 16.75
CA THR A 259 -13.53 -17.27 16.77
C THR A 259 -12.78 -16.65 15.59
N ARG A 260 -13.19 -15.44 15.20
CA ARG A 260 -12.48 -14.61 14.22
C ARG A 260 -11.46 -13.66 14.85
N ASP A 261 -11.49 -13.52 16.18
CA ASP A 261 -10.46 -12.81 16.91
C ASP A 261 -9.11 -13.49 16.69
N ARG A 262 -8.03 -12.71 16.79
CA ARG A 262 -6.67 -13.25 16.70
C ARG A 262 -6.44 -14.31 17.77
N GLN A 263 -5.75 -15.37 17.37
CA GLN A 263 -5.36 -16.47 18.23
C GLN A 263 -3.87 -16.70 18.10
N ASP A 264 -3.19 -16.80 19.22
CA ASP A 264 -1.77 -17.11 19.28
C ASP A 264 -1.61 -18.41 20.09
N ILE A 265 -0.92 -19.38 19.51
CA ILE A 265 -0.61 -20.66 20.16
C ILE A 265 0.90 -20.85 20.22
N THR A 266 1.34 -21.64 21.20
CA THR A 266 2.75 -22.04 21.34
C THR A 266 2.81 -23.54 21.51
N GLU A 267 3.57 -24.20 20.63
CA GLU A 267 3.78 -25.64 20.64
C GLU A 267 5.25 -25.95 20.94
N LYS A 268 5.48 -27.06 21.65
CA LYS A 268 6.82 -27.49 22.07
C LYS A 268 7.06 -28.95 21.67
N LEU A 269 8.17 -29.21 21.00
CA LEU A 269 8.65 -30.54 20.62
C LEU A 269 10.04 -30.76 21.20
N TYR A 270 10.20 -31.84 21.95
CA TYR A 270 11.48 -32.24 22.52
C TYR A 270 12.03 -33.41 21.71
N LEU A 271 13.31 -33.37 21.38
CA LEU A 271 13.99 -34.47 20.69
C LEU A 271 15.29 -34.80 21.42
N GLY A 272 15.61 -36.09 21.48
CA GLY A 272 16.85 -36.62 21.99
C GLY A 272 17.43 -37.60 20.98
N LEU A 273 18.68 -37.38 20.56
CA LEU A 273 19.34 -38.22 19.56
C LEU A 273 20.75 -38.59 20.00
N GLY A 274 21.09 -39.87 19.89
CA GLY A 274 22.44 -40.39 20.08
C GLY A 274 22.90 -41.15 18.85
N LEU A 275 24.07 -40.80 18.34
CA LEU A 275 24.69 -41.43 17.16
C LEU A 275 26.06 -42.00 17.53
N TYR A 276 26.29 -43.28 17.24
CA TYR A 276 27.59 -43.92 17.47
C TYR A 276 28.61 -43.56 16.38
N GLY A 277 29.85 -43.34 16.81
CA GLY A 277 31.02 -43.15 15.94
C GLY A 277 31.38 -41.71 15.56
N ILE A 278 30.77 -40.69 16.17
CA ILE A 278 31.13 -39.27 15.92
C ILE A 278 32.13 -38.74 16.98
N SER A 279 32.08 -39.19 18.23
CA SER A 279 32.93 -38.68 19.34
C SER A 279 33.66 -39.74 20.19
N GLY A 280 33.51 -41.05 19.93
CA GLY A 280 34.21 -42.11 20.68
C GLY A 280 33.41 -43.41 20.86
N ALA A 281 33.83 -44.24 21.82
CA ALA A 281 33.31 -45.59 22.08
C ALA A 281 31.91 -45.66 22.74
N SER A 282 31.30 -44.52 23.07
CA SER A 282 29.97 -44.41 23.71
C SER A 282 28.98 -43.61 22.85
N LEU A 283 27.69 -43.93 22.95
CA LEU A 283 26.60 -43.13 22.39
C LEU A 283 26.46 -41.84 23.20
N ASP A 284 26.98 -40.74 22.66
CA ASP A 284 26.76 -39.41 23.23
C ASP A 284 25.38 -38.90 22.78
N MET A 285 24.57 -38.41 23.72
CA MET A 285 23.19 -38.02 23.46
C MET A 285 23.10 -36.49 23.44
N VAL A 286 22.51 -35.96 22.37
CA VAL A 286 22.19 -34.53 22.22
C VAL A 286 20.69 -34.35 22.42
N TYR A 287 20.32 -33.30 23.16
CA TYR A 287 18.93 -32.97 23.45
C TYR A 287 18.62 -31.54 23.03
N TRP A 288 17.46 -31.36 22.41
CA TRP A 288 17.00 -30.04 22.01
C TRP A 288 15.49 -29.90 22.07
N LYS A 289 15.06 -28.63 22.06
CA LYS A 289 13.68 -28.20 22.11
C LYS A 289 13.38 -27.27 20.94
N LEU A 290 12.28 -27.56 20.28
CA LEU A 290 11.66 -26.74 19.25
C LEU A 290 10.45 -26.05 19.86
N GLU A 291 10.44 -24.72 19.83
CA GLU A 291 9.31 -23.91 20.26
C GLU A 291 8.76 -23.14 19.06
N VAL A 292 7.51 -23.41 18.70
CA VAL A 292 6.84 -22.77 17.57
C VAL A 292 5.70 -21.90 18.08
N GLY A 293 5.79 -20.60 17.80
CA GLY A 293 4.70 -19.65 18.00
C GLY A 293 3.92 -19.48 16.70
N THR A 294 2.61 -19.73 16.71
CA THR A 294 1.75 -19.50 15.54
C THR A 294 0.63 -18.53 15.86
N SER A 295 0.53 -17.46 15.06
CA SER A 295 -0.55 -16.49 15.06
C SER A 295 -1.50 -16.76 13.91
N LEU A 296 -2.79 -16.93 14.22
CA LEU A 296 -3.89 -17.07 13.26
C LEU A 296 -4.86 -15.91 13.42
N GLY A 297 -5.26 -15.28 12.31
CA GLY A 297 -6.24 -14.20 12.33
C GLY A 297 -6.47 -13.60 10.96
N TYR A 298 -7.10 -12.43 10.91
CA TYR A 298 -7.38 -11.71 9.67
C TYR A 298 -6.46 -10.52 9.49
N PHE A 299 -6.16 -10.19 8.24
CA PHE A 299 -5.46 -8.97 7.87
C PHE A 299 -6.20 -8.25 6.75
N GLU A 300 -5.99 -6.94 6.65
CA GLU A 300 -6.56 -6.14 5.57
C GLU A 300 -5.78 -6.35 4.26
N LEU A 301 -6.49 -6.64 3.18
CA LEU A 301 -5.90 -6.83 1.86
C LEU A 301 -5.35 -5.52 1.27
N PRO A 302 -4.23 -5.57 0.52
CA PRO A 302 -3.69 -4.42 -0.20
C PRO A 302 -4.74 -3.77 -1.12
N SER A 303 -4.74 -2.45 -1.20
CA SER A 303 -5.62 -1.65 -2.04
C SER A 303 -5.06 -0.27 -2.32
N GLU A 304 -5.61 0.42 -3.31
CA GLU A 304 -5.23 1.81 -3.59
C GLU A 304 -5.42 2.72 -2.36
N GLN A 305 -6.41 2.42 -1.51
CA GLN A 305 -6.71 3.18 -0.29
C GLN A 305 -5.62 3.05 0.80
N ASN A 306 -4.86 1.96 0.78
CA ASN A 306 -3.78 1.68 1.74
C ASN A 306 -2.39 1.65 1.07
N ASN A 307 -2.25 2.34 -0.07
CA ASN A 307 -1.00 2.40 -0.86
C ASN A 307 -0.51 1.02 -1.34
N ASN A 308 -1.44 0.10 -1.63
CA ASN A 308 -1.16 -1.28 -2.03
C ASN A 308 -0.27 -2.02 -1.02
N LYS A 309 -0.47 -1.76 0.28
CA LYS A 309 0.24 -2.45 1.36
C LYS A 309 -0.71 -3.31 2.18
N PRO A 310 -0.35 -4.56 2.50
CA PRO A 310 -1.16 -5.38 3.39
C PRO A 310 -1.16 -4.80 4.80
N GLY A 311 -2.30 -4.94 5.49
CA GLY A 311 -2.42 -4.58 6.89
C GLY A 311 -1.71 -5.56 7.83
N ARG A 312 -1.57 -5.16 9.10
CA ARG A 312 -1.16 -6.08 10.18
C ARG A 312 -2.25 -7.10 10.49
N LEU A 313 -1.89 -8.17 11.20
CA LEU A 313 -2.87 -9.09 11.76
C LEU A 313 -3.73 -8.31 12.78
N LEU A 314 -5.04 -8.45 12.66
CA LEU A 314 -6.02 -7.71 13.45
C LEU A 314 -6.38 -8.49 14.70
N ASP A 315 -6.40 -7.80 15.84
CA ASP A 315 -6.60 -8.44 17.15
C ASP A 315 -8.07 -8.87 17.39
N LYS A 316 -9.01 -8.25 16.67
CA LYS A 316 -10.47 -8.44 16.82
C LYS A 316 -11.14 -8.74 15.48
N ASP A 317 -12.29 -9.41 15.54
CA ASP A 317 -13.13 -9.70 14.37
C ASP A 317 -13.36 -8.44 13.52
N PRO A 318 -12.79 -8.38 12.29
CA PRO A 318 -12.95 -7.21 11.44
C PRO A 318 -14.27 -7.23 10.65
N LEU A 319 -15.04 -8.32 10.71
CA LEU A 319 -16.26 -8.49 9.95
C LEU A 319 -17.48 -8.16 10.82
N ALA A 320 -18.11 -7.01 10.55
CA ALA A 320 -19.37 -6.66 11.18
C ALA A 320 -20.48 -7.68 10.81
N PRO A 321 -21.49 -7.88 11.69
CA PRO A 321 -22.68 -8.67 11.35
C PRO A 321 -23.32 -8.17 10.05
N GLY A 322 -23.55 -9.07 9.09
CA GLY A 322 -24.06 -8.71 7.75
C GLY A 322 -23.01 -8.16 6.77
N SER A 323 -21.71 -8.30 7.05
CA SER A 323 -20.64 -7.97 6.10
C SER A 323 -20.84 -8.69 4.76
N ALA A 324 -20.63 -7.98 3.64
CA ALA A 324 -20.71 -8.54 2.30
C ALA A 324 -19.71 -9.69 2.04
N GLN A 325 -18.69 -9.84 2.89
CA GLN A 325 -17.75 -10.96 2.82
C GLN A 325 -18.32 -12.23 3.47
N ILE A 326 -19.27 -12.12 4.40
CA ILE A 326 -19.89 -13.25 5.09
C ILE A 326 -21.03 -13.80 4.21
N LYS A 327 -20.96 -15.07 3.84
CA LYS A 327 -22.16 -15.81 3.42
C LYS A 327 -22.74 -16.50 4.64
N GLU A 328 -23.92 -16.06 5.08
CA GLU A 328 -24.53 -16.60 6.30
C GLU A 328 -24.89 -18.10 6.13
N GLY A 329 -24.38 -18.89 7.08
CA GLY A 329 -24.91 -20.18 7.48
C GLY A 329 -24.77 -20.27 9.00
N ILE A 330 -25.88 -20.24 9.72
CA ILE A 330 -25.89 -20.38 11.19
C ILE A 330 -25.66 -21.85 11.51
N TYR A 331 -24.47 -22.21 11.99
CA TYR A 331 -24.25 -23.52 12.60
C TYR A 331 -24.41 -23.42 14.13
N ARG A 332 -25.40 -24.14 14.65
CA ARG A 332 -25.57 -24.34 16.09
C ARG A 332 -24.54 -25.35 16.58
N ARG A 333 -23.84 -24.97 17.65
CA ARG A 333 -23.03 -25.83 18.50
C ARG A 333 -23.85 -27.06 18.92
N ALA A 334 -23.37 -28.26 18.58
CA ALA A 334 -23.81 -29.48 19.22
C ALA A 334 -22.73 -29.91 20.20
N ASP A 335 -23.10 -30.00 21.47
CA ASP A 335 -22.26 -30.50 22.55
C ASP A 335 -22.29 -32.05 22.54
N ASN A 336 -21.12 -32.63 22.86
CA ASN A 336 -20.83 -34.05 23.11
C ASN A 336 -20.58 -34.96 21.89
N VAL A 337 -19.34 -35.47 21.75
CA VAL A 337 -19.02 -36.91 21.71
C VAL A 337 -17.56 -37.12 22.20
N SER A 338 -17.37 -38.17 23.00
CA SER A 338 -16.13 -38.64 23.64
C SER A 338 -15.37 -39.72 22.85
N TYR A 339 -14.03 -39.63 22.88
CA TYR A 339 -12.95 -40.65 22.86
C TYR A 339 -12.94 -41.87 21.90
N PHE A 340 -11.77 -42.08 21.28
CA PHE A 340 -10.93 -43.29 21.48
C PHE A 340 -9.45 -42.88 21.42
N GLY A 341 -8.63 -43.45 22.31
CA GLY A 341 -7.20 -43.14 22.43
C GLY A 341 -6.28 -44.07 21.63
N ASN A 342 -5.11 -43.50 21.35
CA ASN A 342 -3.80 -44.09 21.08
C ASN A 342 -3.48 -44.78 19.73
N ASP A 343 -4.35 -44.69 18.73
CA ASP A 343 -3.99 -45.11 17.36
C ASP A 343 -4.39 -44.11 16.24
N THR A 344 -5.00 -42.97 16.62
CA THR A 344 -5.69 -42.03 15.70
C THR A 344 -5.18 -40.59 15.74
N LEU A 345 -4.03 -40.29 16.38
CA LEU A 345 -3.52 -38.90 16.46
C LEU A 345 -3.30 -38.23 15.09
N SER A 346 -3.04 -39.01 14.04
CA SER A 346 -2.95 -38.54 12.65
C SER A 346 -4.29 -38.22 11.99
N GLN A 347 -5.40 -38.53 12.67
CA GLN A 347 -6.78 -38.31 12.23
C GLN A 347 -7.48 -37.21 13.05
N GLU A 348 -6.80 -36.65 14.06
CA GLU A 348 -7.33 -35.56 14.88
C GLU A 348 -7.40 -34.25 14.08
N THR A 349 -8.51 -33.55 14.21
CA THR A 349 -8.83 -32.39 13.37
C THR A 349 -8.18 -31.12 13.91
N ASN A 350 -7.62 -30.30 13.01
CA ASN A 350 -7.12 -28.96 13.33
C ASN A 350 -6.09 -28.94 14.47
N ILE A 351 -5.20 -29.95 14.53
CA ILE A 351 -4.00 -29.91 15.36
C ILE A 351 -3.08 -28.77 14.92
N GLY A 352 -2.19 -28.35 15.82
CA GLY A 352 -1.27 -27.25 15.53
C GLY A 352 -0.24 -27.58 14.42
N PRO A 353 0.37 -26.56 13.79
CA PRO A 353 1.36 -26.76 12.74
C PRO A 353 2.56 -27.60 13.19
N LEU A 354 3.09 -27.39 14.40
CA LEU A 354 4.24 -28.16 14.89
C LEU A 354 3.84 -29.60 15.18
N ALA A 355 2.69 -29.84 15.82
CA ALA A 355 2.16 -31.17 16.03
C ALA A 355 1.98 -31.92 14.70
N SER A 356 1.51 -31.22 13.66
CA SER A 356 1.37 -31.79 12.31
C SER A 356 2.72 -32.22 11.73
N VAL A 357 3.75 -31.38 11.83
CA VAL A 357 5.10 -31.71 11.37
C VAL A 357 5.72 -32.84 12.17
N ALA A 358 5.56 -32.86 13.50
CA ALA A 358 6.08 -33.93 14.36
C ALA A 358 5.48 -35.30 14.00
N LEU A 359 4.16 -35.36 13.81
CA LEU A 359 3.47 -36.58 13.36
C LEU A 359 3.85 -36.97 11.93
N ALA A 360 4.12 -36.00 11.05
CA ALA A 360 4.55 -36.28 9.68
C ALA A 360 5.95 -36.90 9.64
N LEU A 361 6.90 -36.38 10.42
CA LEU A 361 8.31 -36.77 10.42
C LEU A 361 8.64 -37.98 11.30
N PHE A 362 7.96 -38.10 12.45
CA PHE A 362 8.31 -39.09 13.48
C PHE A 362 7.13 -39.95 13.94
N GLY A 363 5.90 -39.64 13.51
CA GLY A 363 4.72 -40.43 13.87
C GLY A 363 4.58 -41.71 13.05
N ARG A 364 3.48 -42.44 13.28
CA ARG A 364 3.14 -43.67 12.54
C ARG A 364 3.04 -43.42 11.02
N TRP A 365 3.65 -44.26 10.20
CA TRP A 365 3.82 -44.13 8.74
C TRP A 365 4.74 -42.99 8.30
N SER A 366 5.55 -42.44 9.21
CA SER A 366 6.64 -41.53 8.83
C SER A 366 7.81 -42.29 8.21
N PHE A 367 8.77 -41.54 7.66
CA PHE A 367 9.99 -42.11 7.08
C PHE A 367 10.76 -42.99 8.06
N VAL A 368 10.91 -42.52 9.31
CA VAL A 368 11.63 -43.23 10.37
C VAL A 368 10.82 -44.45 10.83
N GLU A 369 9.55 -44.25 11.17
CA GLU A 369 8.72 -45.32 11.74
C GLU A 369 8.51 -46.49 10.78
N SER A 370 8.23 -46.22 9.50
CA SER A 370 7.98 -47.26 8.51
C SER A 370 9.19 -48.18 8.30
N ARG A 371 10.40 -47.60 8.23
CA ARG A 371 11.66 -48.34 8.08
C ARG A 371 12.10 -49.08 9.34
N MET A 372 11.71 -48.56 10.50
CA MET A 372 12.06 -49.16 11.79
C MET A 372 11.09 -50.27 12.22
N SER A 373 9.82 -50.20 11.80
CA SER A 373 8.80 -51.19 12.16
C SER A 373 8.83 -52.43 11.26
N ASP A 374 9.09 -52.26 9.97
CA ASP A 374 9.17 -53.36 9.01
C ASP A 374 10.24 -53.09 7.94
N PRO A 375 11.54 -53.23 8.29
CA PRO A 375 12.65 -52.97 7.36
C PRO A 375 12.61 -53.90 6.15
N SER A 376 12.06 -55.11 6.30
CA SER A 376 11.99 -56.13 5.25
C SER A 376 11.21 -55.69 4.02
N ARG A 377 10.21 -54.80 4.18
CA ARG A 377 9.42 -54.26 3.06
C ARG A 377 10.21 -53.37 2.10
N PHE A 378 11.34 -52.85 2.55
CA PHE A 378 12.20 -51.97 1.76
C PHE A 378 13.34 -52.73 1.08
N ILE A 379 13.44 -54.03 1.32
CA ILE A 379 14.39 -54.94 0.68
C ILE A 379 13.71 -55.49 -0.58
N LEU A 380 14.32 -55.26 -1.75
CA LEU A 380 13.83 -55.84 -3.00
C LEU A 380 14.24 -57.32 -3.08
N PRO A 381 13.36 -58.24 -3.52
CA PRO A 381 13.72 -59.63 -3.77
C PRO A 381 14.79 -59.73 -4.86
N TYR A 382 15.79 -60.58 -4.61
CA TYR A 382 16.94 -60.79 -5.50
C TYR A 382 16.56 -61.23 -6.93
N ASP A 383 15.39 -61.86 -7.10
CA ASP A 383 14.87 -62.36 -8.39
C ASP A 383 14.62 -61.26 -9.44
N TYR A 384 14.55 -59.98 -9.06
CA TYR A 384 14.41 -58.86 -10.01
C TYR A 384 15.73 -58.45 -10.71
N LEU A 385 16.86 -59.01 -10.28
CA LEU A 385 18.20 -58.63 -10.77
C LEU A 385 18.72 -59.55 -11.89
N GLU A 386 18.10 -60.71 -12.12
CA GLU A 386 18.54 -61.67 -13.15
C GLU A 386 18.15 -61.24 -14.59
N ASP A 387 17.18 -60.34 -14.77
CA ASP A 387 16.70 -59.94 -16.11
C ASP A 387 17.58 -58.87 -16.81
N GLY A 388 18.71 -58.47 -16.22
CA GLY A 388 19.68 -57.58 -16.88
C GLY A 388 19.17 -56.16 -17.18
N ILE A 389 18.08 -55.73 -16.53
CA ILE A 389 17.44 -54.43 -16.75
C ILE A 389 18.15 -53.29 -16.00
N TYR A 390 18.93 -53.58 -14.95
CA TYR A 390 19.65 -52.58 -14.18
C TYR A 390 21.18 -52.67 -14.41
N PRO A 391 21.85 -51.57 -14.82
CA PRO A 391 23.30 -51.58 -14.95
C PRO A 391 23.96 -51.66 -13.58
N THR A 392 24.85 -52.64 -13.40
CA THR A 392 25.68 -52.80 -12.20
C THR A 392 26.40 -51.50 -11.84
N GLY A 393 26.19 -51.00 -10.61
CA GLY A 393 26.82 -49.78 -10.09
C GLY A 393 26.04 -48.48 -10.30
N THR A 394 24.77 -48.53 -10.73
CA THR A 394 23.91 -47.35 -10.83
C THR A 394 23.19 -47.06 -9.51
N ARG A 395 23.16 -45.78 -9.11
CA ARG A 395 22.54 -45.31 -7.87
C ARG A 395 21.20 -44.65 -8.19
N ASP A 396 20.14 -45.43 -8.24
CA ASP A 396 18.82 -44.92 -8.58
C ASP A 396 18.14 -44.27 -7.36
N CYS A 397 17.71 -43.03 -7.54
CA CYS A 397 16.90 -42.28 -6.56
C CYS A 397 15.46 -42.79 -6.61
N VAL A 398 15.05 -43.59 -5.63
CA VAL A 398 13.68 -44.13 -5.59
C VAL A 398 12.73 -43.16 -4.89
N TYR A 399 13.19 -42.52 -3.82
CA TYR A 399 12.46 -41.48 -3.09
C TYR A 399 13.43 -40.47 -2.51
N LYS A 400 12.91 -39.28 -2.18
CA LYS A 400 13.70 -38.24 -1.52
C LYS A 400 13.58 -38.39 -0.02
N PHE A 401 14.62 -38.01 0.71
CA PHE A 401 14.47 -37.87 2.17
C PHE A 401 13.46 -36.76 2.45
N PRO A 402 12.59 -36.91 3.47
CA PRO A 402 11.81 -35.78 3.96
C PRO A 402 12.77 -34.63 4.28
N MET A 403 12.44 -33.45 3.77
CA MET A 403 13.24 -32.23 3.93
C MET A 403 14.62 -32.27 3.22
N GLY A 404 14.87 -33.25 2.34
CA GLY A 404 16.20 -33.51 1.77
C GLY A 404 16.65 -32.61 0.62
N ASN A 405 15.76 -31.81 0.01
CA ASN A 405 16.12 -30.92 -1.11
C ASN A 405 16.50 -29.51 -0.69
N TRP A 406 16.19 -29.13 0.54
CA TRP A 406 16.27 -27.75 0.98
C TRP A 406 17.67 -27.51 1.57
N GLU A 407 18.52 -26.90 0.73
CA GLU A 407 19.96 -26.53 0.88
C GLU A 407 20.92 -27.57 1.49
N ASN A 408 21.96 -27.98 0.74
CA ASN A 408 23.20 -28.72 1.11
C ASN A 408 23.19 -29.78 2.26
N TYR A 409 22.00 -30.23 2.65
CA TYR A 409 21.68 -30.93 3.90
C TYR A 409 22.20 -32.37 3.94
N VAL A 410 22.36 -32.99 2.77
CA VAL A 410 22.91 -34.34 2.64
C VAL A 410 23.69 -34.42 1.35
N SER A 411 24.88 -35.01 1.37
CA SER A 411 25.54 -35.50 0.15
C SER A 411 24.67 -36.50 -0.63
N GLN A 412 23.56 -36.93 -0.04
CA GLN A 412 22.57 -37.85 -0.56
C GLN A 412 21.15 -37.27 -0.39
N LYS A 413 20.70 -36.42 -1.33
CA LYS A 413 19.32 -35.86 -1.36
C LYS A 413 18.24 -36.91 -1.60
N CYS A 414 18.67 -38.07 -2.06
CA CYS A 414 17.86 -39.21 -2.41
C CYS A 414 18.19 -40.40 -1.53
N VAL A 415 17.17 -41.21 -1.30
CA VAL A 415 17.37 -42.56 -0.85
C VAL A 415 17.58 -43.43 -2.07
N SER A 416 18.75 -44.01 -2.11
CA SER A 416 19.17 -44.85 -3.22
C SER A 416 18.93 -46.31 -2.91
N HIS A 417 18.44 -47.05 -3.92
CA HIS A 417 18.46 -48.50 -3.88
C HIS A 417 19.82 -49.03 -4.38
N TRP A 418 20.21 -50.17 -3.82
CA TRP A 418 21.37 -50.97 -4.22
C TRP A 418 20.88 -52.37 -4.62
N GLU A 419 21.69 -53.10 -5.38
CA GLU A 419 21.38 -54.46 -5.85
C GLU A 419 21.20 -55.47 -4.71
N SER A 420 21.76 -55.21 -3.52
CA SER A 420 21.49 -56.03 -2.32
C SER A 420 21.28 -55.11 -1.13
N LEU A 421 20.03 -54.78 -0.83
CA LEU A 421 19.68 -54.13 0.44
C LEU A 421 19.52 -55.21 1.51
N ASP A 422 20.22 -55.06 2.63
CA ASP A 422 19.88 -55.78 3.85
C ASP A 422 19.14 -54.84 4.83
N GLU A 423 18.67 -55.37 5.97
CA GLU A 423 18.02 -54.54 6.99
C GLU A 423 18.97 -53.44 7.54
N ARG A 424 20.28 -53.69 7.53
CA ARG A 424 21.29 -52.74 8.01
C ARG A 424 21.39 -51.53 7.07
N ASP A 425 21.24 -51.72 5.77
CA ASP A 425 21.18 -50.62 4.81
C ASP A 425 19.95 -49.73 5.06
N VAL A 426 18.80 -50.35 5.37
CA VAL A 426 17.57 -49.62 5.74
C VAL A 426 17.78 -48.80 7.02
N TYR A 427 18.41 -49.37 8.05
CA TYR A 427 18.78 -48.62 9.26
C TYR A 427 19.80 -47.51 8.98
N THR A 428 20.71 -47.72 8.03
CA THR A 428 21.69 -46.71 7.61
C THR A 428 21.03 -45.53 6.90
N GLN A 429 19.97 -45.77 6.13
CA GLN A 429 19.13 -44.69 5.56
C GLN A 429 18.50 -43.84 6.67
N VAL A 430 17.92 -44.48 7.71
CA VAL A 430 17.34 -43.79 8.87
C VAL A 430 18.40 -42.98 9.63
N ARG A 431 19.58 -43.56 9.89
CA ARG A 431 20.70 -42.85 10.52
C ARG A 431 21.16 -41.65 9.69
N THR A 432 21.22 -41.80 8.36
CA THR A 432 21.63 -40.73 7.45
C THR A 432 20.64 -39.57 7.49
N TYR A 433 19.33 -39.87 7.53
CA TYR A 433 18.28 -38.88 7.72
C TYR A 433 18.37 -38.16 9.07
N LEU A 434 18.66 -38.88 10.15
CA LEU A 434 18.76 -38.31 11.51
C LEU A 434 20.07 -37.56 11.77
N LYS A 435 21.11 -37.76 10.97
CA LYS A 435 22.44 -37.15 11.19
C LYS A 435 22.42 -35.63 11.37
N PRO A 436 21.67 -34.84 10.59
CA PRO A 436 21.61 -33.40 10.79
C PRO A 436 20.91 -33.01 12.09
N PHE A 437 20.04 -33.89 12.60
CA PHE A 437 19.40 -33.73 13.92
C PHE A 437 20.38 -33.95 15.10
N TYR A 438 21.68 -34.15 14.85
CA TYR A 438 22.69 -34.36 15.89
C TYR A 438 23.70 -33.21 16.01
N SER A 439 23.85 -32.37 14.98
CA SER A 439 24.94 -31.40 14.91
C SER A 439 24.61 -30.11 15.64
N ASP A 440 25.41 -29.78 16.65
CA ASP A 440 25.30 -28.55 17.44
C ASP A 440 25.72 -27.30 16.63
N THR A 441 26.67 -27.45 15.69
CA THR A 441 27.33 -26.30 15.05
C THR A 441 27.32 -26.28 13.53
N THR A 442 27.37 -27.44 12.86
CA THR A 442 27.65 -27.49 11.41
C THR A 442 26.40 -27.43 10.55
N PHE A 443 25.26 -27.90 11.07
CA PHE A 443 24.00 -28.02 10.29
C PHE A 443 22.82 -27.30 10.96
N LYS A 444 23.09 -26.44 11.95
CA LYS A 444 22.06 -25.78 12.76
C LYS A 444 21.20 -24.82 11.94
N TYR A 445 21.83 -24.03 11.07
CA TYR A 445 21.15 -23.04 10.23
C TYR A 445 20.23 -23.72 9.21
N GLU A 446 20.75 -24.74 8.52
CA GLU A 446 20.02 -25.50 7.50
C GLU A 446 18.84 -26.26 8.11
N LEU A 447 19.03 -26.85 9.29
CA LEU A 447 17.95 -27.51 10.01
C LEU A 447 16.84 -26.52 10.40
N GLN A 448 17.19 -25.33 10.88
CA GLN A 448 16.22 -24.27 11.21
C GLN A 448 15.43 -23.83 9.98
N THR A 449 16.10 -23.58 8.85
CA THR A 449 15.46 -23.22 7.57
C THR A 449 14.53 -24.31 7.08
N ASN A 450 14.95 -25.57 7.15
CA ASN A 450 14.13 -26.70 6.70
C ASN A 450 12.91 -26.90 7.59
N LEU A 451 13.06 -26.70 8.90
CA LEU A 451 11.93 -26.75 9.85
C LEU A 451 10.97 -25.58 9.65
N ASN A 452 11.45 -24.38 9.35
CA ASN A 452 10.62 -23.24 8.94
C ASN A 452 9.77 -23.61 7.72
N HIS A 453 10.37 -24.20 6.69
CA HIS A 453 9.66 -24.69 5.51
C HIS A 453 8.62 -25.76 5.83
N ALA A 454 8.95 -26.73 6.68
CA ALA A 454 8.01 -27.75 7.11
C ALA A 454 6.77 -27.14 7.80
N ILE A 455 6.99 -26.15 8.66
CA ILE A 455 5.92 -25.41 9.35
C ILE A 455 5.09 -24.57 8.37
N TYR A 456 5.72 -23.92 7.38
CA TYR A 456 5.00 -23.24 6.30
C TYR A 456 4.08 -24.19 5.54
N MET A 457 4.56 -25.40 5.18
CA MET A 457 3.75 -26.40 4.48
C MET A 457 2.57 -26.89 5.35
N ALA A 458 2.77 -27.02 6.67
CA ALA A 458 1.69 -27.32 7.59
C ALA A 458 0.64 -26.19 7.63
N ASN A 459 1.07 -24.92 7.74
CA ASN A 459 0.16 -23.75 7.66
C ASN A 459 -0.62 -23.73 6.33
N LYS A 460 0.07 -24.01 5.22
CA LYS A 460 -0.51 -24.09 3.88
C LYS A 460 -1.61 -25.12 3.77
N LEU A 461 -1.40 -26.32 4.32
CA LEU A 461 -2.42 -27.37 4.29
C LEU A 461 -3.57 -27.09 5.27
N TRP A 462 -3.26 -26.50 6.42
CA TRP A 462 -4.24 -26.15 7.44
C TRP A 462 -5.21 -25.08 6.92
N LEU A 463 -4.70 -23.96 6.41
CA LEU A 463 -5.52 -22.83 5.98
C LEU A 463 -5.95 -22.93 4.50
N GLY A 464 -5.17 -23.63 3.67
CA GLY A 464 -5.40 -23.76 2.22
C GLY A 464 -6.30 -24.92 1.80
N GLY A 465 -6.81 -25.72 2.75
CA GLY A 465 -7.75 -26.81 2.48
C GLY A 465 -8.95 -26.35 1.66
N THR A 466 -9.20 -26.98 0.52
CA THR A 466 -10.34 -26.64 -0.35
C THR A 466 -11.60 -27.33 0.13
N TYR A 467 -12.55 -26.56 0.67
CA TYR A 467 -13.92 -27.04 0.86
C TYR A 467 -14.68 -26.99 -0.47
N PRO A 468 -15.59 -27.95 -0.73
CA PRO A 468 -16.38 -27.98 -1.96
C PRO A 468 -17.10 -26.65 -2.19
N ARG A 469 -17.07 -26.16 -3.44
CA ARG A 469 -17.83 -24.98 -3.90
C ARG A 469 -19.28 -25.09 -3.43
N GLY A 470 -19.75 -24.09 -2.70
CA GLY A 470 -21.14 -24.00 -2.23
C GLY A 470 -21.34 -24.29 -0.74
N SER A 471 -20.29 -24.73 -0.04
CA SER A 471 -20.34 -24.89 1.41
C SER A 471 -20.27 -23.53 2.13
N HIS A 472 -21.09 -23.38 3.16
CA HIS A 472 -21.34 -22.18 3.97
C HIS A 472 -20.14 -21.71 4.82
N ALA A 473 -18.91 -22.06 4.42
CA ALA A 473 -17.67 -21.95 5.19
C ALA A 473 -16.66 -20.93 4.62
N GLN A 474 -17.08 -20.10 3.66
CA GLN A 474 -16.18 -19.28 2.85
C GLN A 474 -16.48 -17.78 2.95
N LEU A 475 -15.43 -16.96 2.92
CA LEU A 475 -15.47 -15.52 2.77
C LEU A 475 -15.32 -15.13 1.30
N ALA A 476 -16.23 -14.28 0.82
CA ALA A 476 -16.12 -13.69 -0.51
C ALA A 476 -15.13 -12.53 -0.49
N VAL A 477 -14.15 -12.55 -1.40
CA VAL A 477 -13.20 -11.47 -1.62
C VAL A 477 -13.40 -10.93 -3.03
N ALA A 478 -13.94 -9.73 -3.11
CA ALA A 478 -14.18 -8.97 -4.32
C ALA A 478 -12.90 -8.29 -4.85
N PHE A 479 -12.85 -8.06 -6.15
CA PHE A 479 -11.77 -7.35 -6.81
C PHE A 479 -12.35 -6.39 -7.86
N ASP A 480 -11.81 -5.18 -7.97
CA ASP A 480 -12.10 -4.23 -9.05
C ASP A 480 -10.79 -3.67 -9.61
N ALA A 481 -10.48 -4.02 -10.87
CA ALA A 481 -9.28 -3.55 -11.56
C ALA A 481 -9.18 -2.02 -11.63
N GLY A 482 -10.31 -1.31 -11.55
CA GLY A 482 -10.38 0.14 -11.62
C GLY A 482 -10.16 0.69 -13.03
N ILE A 483 -10.47 1.98 -13.18
CA ILE A 483 -10.22 2.76 -14.39
C ILE A 483 -9.32 3.92 -13.98
N PRO A 484 -8.20 4.17 -14.67
CA PRO A 484 -7.33 5.30 -14.37
C PRO A 484 -8.07 6.62 -14.60
N VAL A 485 -8.12 7.46 -13.56
CA VAL A 485 -8.71 8.79 -13.58
C VAL A 485 -7.67 9.81 -13.12
N ILE A 486 -7.63 10.95 -13.80
CA ILE A 486 -6.71 12.04 -13.47
C ILE A 486 -7.32 12.90 -12.38
N LYS A 487 -6.62 13.02 -11.25
CA LYS A 487 -6.97 13.91 -10.15
C LYS A 487 -5.99 15.10 -10.12
N PRO A 488 -6.50 16.35 -10.00
CA PRO A 488 -5.62 17.50 -9.81
C PRO A 488 -5.03 17.47 -8.39
N LYS A 489 -3.72 17.65 -8.31
CA LYS A 489 -2.95 17.78 -7.07
C LYS A 489 -2.30 19.16 -7.08
N ILE A 490 -2.61 19.97 -6.07
CA ILE A 490 -2.00 21.30 -5.92
C ILE A 490 -1.10 21.23 -4.69
N SER A 491 0.17 21.62 -4.83
CA SER A 491 1.10 21.65 -3.71
C SER A 491 0.68 22.71 -2.68
N LEU A 492 0.98 22.48 -1.40
CA LEU A 492 0.68 23.44 -0.33
C LEU A 492 1.33 24.81 -0.62
N ALA A 493 2.58 24.79 -1.08
CA ALA A 493 3.30 25.99 -1.49
C ALA A 493 2.60 26.72 -2.65
N GLY A 494 2.15 25.98 -3.67
CA GLY A 494 1.39 26.53 -4.79
C GLY A 494 0.08 27.17 -4.37
N MET A 495 -0.64 26.56 -3.42
CA MET A 495 -1.86 27.15 -2.84
C MET A 495 -1.57 28.46 -2.09
N ILE A 496 -0.51 28.51 -1.28
CA ILE A 496 -0.13 29.72 -0.52
C ILE A 496 0.23 30.85 -1.49
N VAL A 497 1.14 30.60 -2.43
CA VAL A 497 1.60 31.60 -3.41
C VAL A 497 0.43 32.09 -4.26
N GLY A 498 -0.37 31.17 -4.81
CA GLY A 498 -1.55 31.52 -5.62
C GLY A 498 -2.56 32.37 -4.84
N SER A 499 -2.75 32.09 -3.55
CA SER A 499 -3.66 32.87 -2.69
C SER A 499 -3.16 34.28 -2.42
N ILE A 500 -1.84 34.48 -2.21
CA ILE A 500 -1.24 35.80 -1.98
C ILE A 500 -1.42 36.72 -3.20
N PHE A 501 -1.13 36.21 -4.40
CA PHE A 501 -1.28 36.99 -5.64
C PHE A 501 -2.74 37.34 -5.93
N LEU A 502 -3.66 36.38 -5.72
CA LEU A 502 -5.08 36.61 -5.89
C LEU A 502 -5.60 37.64 -4.87
N ALA A 503 -5.20 37.54 -3.61
CA ALA A 503 -5.58 38.48 -2.56
C ALA A 503 -5.06 39.90 -2.85
N ALA A 504 -3.80 40.03 -3.29
CA ALA A 504 -3.23 41.32 -3.68
C ALA A 504 -3.99 41.97 -4.85
N HIS A 505 -4.37 41.18 -5.85
CA HIS A 505 -5.16 41.65 -6.99
C HIS A 505 -6.56 42.13 -6.57
N LEU A 506 -7.30 41.30 -5.81
CA LEU A 506 -8.64 41.64 -5.33
C LEU A 506 -8.64 42.85 -4.38
N LEU A 507 -7.64 42.95 -3.48
CA LEU A 507 -7.48 44.08 -2.59
C LEU A 507 -7.22 45.38 -3.38
N GLY A 508 -6.38 45.33 -4.40
CA GLY A 508 -6.12 46.49 -5.25
C GLY A 508 -7.36 46.95 -6.04
N LEU A 509 -8.15 46.01 -6.56
CA LEU A 509 -9.44 46.33 -7.20
C LEU A 509 -10.44 46.92 -6.22
N LEU A 510 -10.51 46.38 -5.00
CA LEU A 510 -11.39 46.89 -3.94
C LEU A 510 -11.02 48.32 -3.55
N LEU A 511 -9.74 48.61 -3.35
CA LEU A 511 -9.26 49.95 -3.03
C LEU A 511 -9.57 50.95 -4.14
N LEU A 512 -9.40 50.56 -5.41
CA LEU A 512 -9.78 51.40 -6.55
C LEU A 512 -11.29 51.62 -6.64
N ALA A 513 -12.10 50.60 -6.39
CA ALA A 513 -13.56 50.73 -6.39
C ALA A 513 -14.04 51.67 -5.26
N ILE A 514 -13.48 51.54 -4.06
CA ILE A 514 -13.73 52.47 -2.94
C ILE A 514 -13.31 53.89 -3.31
N TYR A 515 -12.14 54.05 -3.95
CA TYR A 515 -11.65 55.34 -4.42
C TYR A 515 -12.61 55.99 -5.42
N VAL A 516 -13.09 55.24 -6.42
CA VAL A 516 -14.09 55.71 -7.39
C VAL A 516 -15.37 56.15 -6.68
N PHE A 517 -15.89 55.32 -5.77
CA PHE A 517 -17.11 55.61 -5.03
C PHE A 517 -17.00 56.89 -4.18
N MET A 518 -15.85 57.09 -3.50
CA MET A 518 -15.60 58.28 -2.69
C MET A 518 -15.44 59.54 -3.53
N MET A 519 -14.79 59.43 -4.69
CA MET A 519 -14.49 60.59 -5.52
C MET A 519 -15.65 61.04 -6.39
N LYS A 520 -16.61 60.15 -6.70
CA LYS A 520 -17.77 60.39 -7.58
C LYS A 520 -17.35 60.98 -8.93
N PRO A 521 -16.86 60.14 -9.86
CA PRO A 521 -16.38 60.62 -11.15
C PRO A 521 -17.51 61.36 -11.91
N TRP A 522 -17.14 62.42 -12.61
CA TRP A 522 -18.08 63.20 -13.44
C TRP A 522 -18.54 62.45 -14.71
N SER A 523 -17.86 61.36 -15.07
CA SER A 523 -18.19 60.48 -16.20
C SER A 523 -18.00 59.02 -15.79
N ASP A 524 -18.80 58.12 -16.36
CA ASP A 524 -18.82 56.71 -16.01
C ASP A 524 -17.55 55.97 -16.44
N THR A 525 -16.90 56.33 -17.56
CA THR A 525 -15.64 55.70 -17.98
C THR A 525 -14.74 56.69 -18.71
N MET A 526 -13.43 56.52 -18.55
CA MET A 526 -12.45 57.26 -19.35
C MET A 526 -12.38 56.66 -20.75
N GLY A 527 -13.21 57.18 -21.66
CA GLY A 527 -13.34 56.67 -23.03
C GLY A 527 -13.50 57.77 -24.08
N ALA A 528 -13.99 57.38 -25.26
CA ALA A 528 -14.11 58.26 -26.43
C ALA A 528 -14.94 59.53 -26.14
N GLU A 529 -15.98 59.44 -25.31
CA GLU A 529 -16.81 60.59 -24.95
C GLU A 529 -16.02 61.67 -24.20
N VAL A 530 -15.22 61.26 -23.20
CA VAL A 530 -14.36 62.17 -22.44
C VAL A 530 -13.30 62.80 -23.34
N MET A 531 -12.69 61.99 -24.23
CA MET A 531 -11.69 62.49 -25.17
C MET A 531 -12.28 63.45 -26.21
N LEU A 532 -13.50 63.21 -26.70
CA LEU A 532 -14.18 64.11 -27.63
C LEU A 532 -14.46 65.46 -26.97
N LYS A 533 -14.95 65.46 -25.72
CA LYS A 533 -15.17 66.68 -24.93
C LYS A 533 -13.86 67.46 -24.71
N MET A 534 -12.76 66.77 -24.43
CA MET A 534 -11.44 67.42 -24.31
C MET A 534 -10.92 67.96 -25.64
N GLY A 535 -11.12 67.22 -26.73
CA GLY A 535 -10.72 67.62 -28.08
C GLY A 535 -11.48 68.85 -28.59
N MET A 536 -12.76 68.98 -28.25
CA MET A 536 -13.57 70.16 -28.59
C MET A 536 -13.06 71.43 -27.89
N VAL A 537 -12.68 71.35 -26.61
CA VAL A 537 -12.17 72.52 -25.88
C VAL A 537 -10.81 72.99 -26.41
N TYR A 538 -9.96 72.06 -26.84
CA TYR A 538 -8.62 72.38 -27.35
C TYR A 538 -8.53 72.47 -28.87
N SER A 539 -9.66 72.44 -29.60
CA SER A 539 -9.68 72.36 -31.08
C SER A 539 -8.83 73.44 -31.73
N ASP A 540 -8.97 74.68 -31.26
CA ASP A 540 -8.32 75.84 -31.85
C ASP A 540 -6.82 75.85 -31.56
N THR A 541 -6.43 75.45 -30.35
CA THR A 541 -5.02 75.34 -29.94
C THR A 541 -4.29 74.21 -30.66
N LEU A 542 -4.99 73.11 -30.91
CA LEU A 542 -4.44 71.97 -31.61
C LEU A 542 -4.36 72.23 -33.12
N ALA A 543 -5.36 72.89 -33.71
CA ALA A 543 -5.38 73.25 -35.14
C ALA A 543 -4.22 74.19 -35.57
N GLN A 544 -3.60 74.89 -34.63
CA GLN A 544 -2.45 75.78 -34.89
C GLN A 544 -1.12 75.03 -35.10
N SER A 545 -1.03 73.76 -34.73
CA SER A 545 0.19 72.95 -34.92
C SER A 545 0.35 72.51 -36.37
N GLN A 546 1.42 72.91 -37.05
CA GLN A 546 1.65 72.61 -38.47
C GLN A 546 2.46 71.34 -38.68
N THR A 547 3.30 70.95 -37.70
CA THR A 547 4.10 69.72 -37.76
C THR A 547 3.71 68.70 -36.70
N LYS A 548 3.99 67.41 -36.97
CA LYS A 548 3.78 66.31 -35.99
C LYS A 548 4.59 66.51 -34.70
N LYS A 549 5.71 67.24 -34.76
CA LYS A 549 6.56 67.55 -33.61
C LYS A 549 5.89 68.63 -32.75
N GLU A 550 5.44 69.73 -33.36
CA GLU A 550 4.66 70.79 -32.70
C GLU A 550 3.38 70.25 -32.07
N TRP A 551 2.68 69.35 -32.77
CA TRP A 551 1.48 68.70 -32.23
C TRP A 551 1.77 67.92 -30.94
N LYS A 552 2.84 67.11 -30.94
CA LYS A 552 3.25 66.34 -29.76
C LYS A 552 3.71 67.22 -28.60
N GLU A 553 4.36 68.34 -28.89
CA GLU A 553 4.82 69.31 -27.91
C GLU A 553 3.63 70.04 -27.26
N THR A 554 2.67 70.49 -28.09
CA THR A 554 1.41 71.09 -27.65
C THR A 554 0.63 70.15 -26.73
N LEU A 555 0.54 68.85 -27.06
CA LEU A 555 -0.11 67.85 -26.22
C LEU A 555 0.57 67.63 -24.85
N ASN A 556 1.87 67.89 -24.73
CA ASN A 556 2.58 67.78 -23.44
C ASN A 556 2.33 69.02 -22.56
N ASN A 557 2.06 70.17 -23.18
CA ASN A 557 1.90 71.44 -22.48
C ASN A 557 0.44 71.71 -22.07
N LEU A 558 -0.53 71.10 -22.76
CA LEU A 558 -1.94 71.24 -22.40
C LEU A 558 -2.29 70.41 -21.15
N PRO A 559 -3.07 70.98 -20.20
CA PRO A 559 -3.49 70.25 -19.01
C PRO A 559 -4.51 69.17 -19.36
N GLY A 560 -4.27 67.96 -18.87
CA GLY A 560 -5.11 66.79 -19.05
C GLY A 560 -6.06 66.51 -17.88
N TYR A 561 -6.22 67.43 -16.94
CA TYR A 561 -7.08 67.25 -15.77
C TYR A 561 -8.27 68.20 -15.77
N ILE A 562 -9.31 67.85 -15.02
CA ILE A 562 -10.55 68.64 -14.90
C ILE A 562 -10.65 69.22 -13.49
N GLY A 563 -11.18 70.43 -13.41
CA GLY A 563 -11.50 71.10 -12.15
C GLY A 563 -12.76 71.95 -12.26
N ASP A 564 -13.01 72.70 -11.19
CA ASP A 564 -14.11 73.66 -11.12
C ASP A 564 -13.58 75.05 -11.45
N GLU A 565 -14.05 75.65 -12.55
CA GLU A 565 -13.70 77.02 -12.95
C GLU A 565 -14.35 78.07 -12.02
N LYS A 566 -15.47 77.71 -11.40
CA LYS A 566 -16.31 78.60 -10.59
C LYS A 566 -16.52 78.01 -9.19
N PRO A 567 -15.44 77.83 -8.39
CA PRO A 567 -15.54 77.13 -7.11
C PRO A 567 -16.44 77.85 -6.09
N ASN A 568 -16.60 79.18 -6.21
CA ASN A 568 -17.35 80.02 -5.29
C ASN A 568 -18.84 80.18 -5.65
N GLU A 569 -19.28 79.72 -6.83
CA GLU A 569 -20.69 79.80 -7.26
C GLU A 569 -21.50 78.58 -6.76
N GLN A 570 -22.84 78.71 -6.71
CA GLN A 570 -23.74 77.63 -6.27
C GLN A 570 -23.77 76.45 -7.26
N VAL A 571 -23.62 76.75 -8.56
CA VAL A 571 -23.44 75.77 -9.64
C VAL A 571 -22.00 75.88 -10.12
N GLY A 572 -21.25 74.79 -10.08
CA GLY A 572 -19.87 74.76 -10.58
C GLY A 572 -19.82 74.65 -12.10
N ARG A 573 -18.69 74.99 -12.73
CA ARG A 573 -18.48 74.78 -14.17
C ARG A 573 -17.28 73.88 -14.38
N LEU A 574 -17.48 72.79 -15.13
CA LEU A 574 -16.38 71.90 -15.49
C LEU A 574 -15.45 72.61 -16.48
N GLY A 575 -14.16 72.70 -16.14
CA GLY A 575 -13.13 73.23 -17.02
C GLY A 575 -11.85 72.41 -16.99
N LEU A 576 -11.17 72.39 -18.13
CA LEU A 576 -9.85 71.75 -18.25
C LEU A 576 -8.78 72.68 -17.68
N GLY A 577 -7.84 72.11 -16.92
CA GLY A 577 -6.77 72.91 -16.30
C GLY A 577 -7.21 73.79 -15.12
N ALA A 578 -8.48 73.71 -14.68
CA ALA A 578 -8.99 74.55 -13.61
C ALA A 578 -8.27 74.28 -12.25
N ALA A 579 -7.89 75.38 -11.58
CA ALA A 579 -7.03 75.35 -10.40
C ALA A 579 -7.70 74.70 -9.17
N ALA A 580 -9.02 74.87 -9.03
CA ALA A 580 -9.83 74.29 -7.95
C ALA A 580 -10.40 72.93 -8.35
N GLY A 581 -10.48 72.00 -7.40
CA GLY A 581 -11.03 70.66 -7.67
C GLY A 581 -12.53 70.61 -7.69
N LEU A 582 -13.07 69.58 -8.34
CA LEU A 582 -14.50 69.30 -8.23
C LEU A 582 -14.85 69.08 -6.75
N SER A 583 -15.73 69.95 -6.24
CA SER A 583 -16.13 69.94 -4.84
C SER A 583 -16.89 68.64 -4.51
N ARG A 584 -16.51 68.00 -3.41
CA ARG A 584 -17.08 66.73 -2.92
C ARG A 584 -18.39 66.90 -2.12
N ARG A 585 -18.93 68.12 -2.01
CA ARG A 585 -20.14 68.42 -1.23
C ARG A 585 -21.37 67.75 -1.83
N LYS A 586 -22.17 67.10 -0.99
CA LYS A 586 -23.40 66.38 -1.38
C LYS A 586 -24.40 67.38 -1.98
N GLY A 587 -24.73 67.22 -3.27
CA GLY A 587 -25.76 68.02 -3.96
C GLY A 587 -25.27 69.18 -4.84
N ARG A 588 -23.95 69.41 -4.99
CA ARG A 588 -23.43 70.42 -5.93
C ARG A 588 -23.62 69.95 -7.38
N GLN A 589 -24.26 70.77 -8.21
CA GLN A 589 -24.44 70.53 -9.64
C GLN A 589 -23.31 71.21 -10.43
N PHE A 590 -22.92 70.60 -11.55
CA PHE A 590 -21.92 71.15 -12.46
C PHE A 590 -22.52 71.34 -13.84
N GLU A 591 -22.26 72.48 -14.47
CA GLU A 591 -22.57 72.71 -15.88
C GLU A 591 -21.73 71.80 -16.76
N VAL A 592 -22.34 71.30 -17.84
CA VAL A 592 -21.67 70.44 -18.82
C VAL A 592 -20.51 71.19 -19.45
N LEU A 593 -19.40 70.49 -19.63
CA LEU A 593 -18.20 70.94 -20.32
C LEU A 593 -18.60 71.47 -21.72
N LYS A 594 -18.48 72.79 -21.93
CA LYS A 594 -18.78 73.47 -23.20
C LYS A 594 -17.53 73.60 -24.04
#